data_AF-A0A965QA78-F1
#
_entry.id   AF-A0A965QA78-F1
#
_cell.length_a   1.000
_cell.length_b   1.000
_cell.length_c   1.000
_cell.angle_alpha   90.00
_cell.angle_beta   90.00
_cell.angle_gamma   90.00
#
_symmetry.space_group_name_H-M   'P 1'
#
loop_
_entity.id
_entity.type
_entity.pdbx_description
1 polymer ?
#
loop_
_entity_poly.entity_id
_entity_poly.type
_entity_poly.pdbx_seq_one_letter_code
_entity_poly.pdbx_strand_id
1 'polypeptide(L)'
;SAIFDVQISVIQDEELAGRVRLMIGQGFTAERAFDTVMVESREHFARSANAMMRERVGDLTDVHIRVLSVLLGLPDYDPVDLPKGANAILITHDLTPSLTLQLDRECIAAIATDAGTRTSHVAILARSLGLPAVVGLLDATTRIETGDRVILDGTAGTLLVRPTTAELSQADARSRAEALQRAQLAKVAGAEAITADGVRLTLRANVDLPDEVGTAATSGADGVGLMRTEFLVVGRASMPTEDEQYTSRIHSLAGVPSACASTSRSSSKRSCGRCCGPQCMGTCASCCPSWSRSTRSVRRASCSKNRPVSWRLGGSRIVPTSRSA
;
A
#
# COMPACT_ATOMS: atom_id res chain seq x y z
N SER A 1 -0.89 -13.05 6.63
CA SER A 1 -1.58 -14.35 6.48
C SER A 1 -3.07 -14.28 6.20
N ALA A 2 -3.89 -13.44 6.84
CA ALA A 2 -5.37 -13.49 6.69
C ALA A 2 -5.95 -13.25 5.27
N ILE A 3 -5.14 -12.81 4.31
CA ILE A 3 -5.57 -12.45 2.94
C ILE A 3 -5.61 -13.70 2.07
N PHE A 4 -4.54 -14.52 2.15
CA PHE A 4 -4.46 -15.78 1.44
C PHE A 4 -5.44 -16.82 1.97
N ASP A 5 -5.82 -16.75 3.26
CA ASP A 5 -6.78 -17.68 3.85
C ASP A 5 -8.15 -17.63 3.14
N VAL A 6 -8.58 -16.45 2.70
CA VAL A 6 -9.83 -16.30 1.93
C VAL A 6 -9.67 -16.90 0.53
N GLN A 7 -8.57 -16.59 -0.15
CA GLN A 7 -8.29 -17.14 -1.48
C GLN A 7 -8.19 -18.67 -1.47
N ILE A 8 -7.54 -19.23 -0.44
CA ILE A 8 -7.46 -20.68 -0.20
C ILE A 8 -8.86 -21.25 0.04
N SER A 9 -9.70 -20.58 0.84
CA SER A 9 -11.07 -21.06 1.08
C SER A 9 -11.94 -21.12 -0.18
N VAL A 10 -11.73 -20.20 -1.13
CA VAL A 10 -12.41 -20.19 -2.43
C VAL A 10 -11.93 -21.36 -3.30
N ILE A 11 -10.63 -21.65 -3.29
CA ILE A 11 -10.06 -22.78 -4.07
C ILE A 11 -10.49 -24.13 -3.48
N GLN A 12 -10.66 -24.21 -2.16
CA GLN A 12 -11.10 -25.40 -1.44
C GLN A 12 -12.63 -25.56 -1.39
N ASP A 13 -13.38 -24.65 -2.03
CA ASP A 13 -14.84 -24.70 -2.06
C ASP A 13 -15.33 -25.84 -2.97
N GLU A 14 -15.87 -26.88 -2.35
CA GLU A 14 -16.36 -28.07 -3.05
C GLU A 14 -17.62 -27.79 -3.88
N GLU A 15 -18.42 -26.77 -3.54
CA GLU A 15 -19.59 -26.35 -4.33
C GLU A 15 -19.12 -25.70 -5.63
N LEU A 16 -18.12 -24.83 -5.55
CA LEU A 16 -17.51 -24.20 -6.72
C LEU A 16 -16.84 -25.24 -7.62
N ALA A 17 -16.03 -26.13 -7.03
CA ALA A 17 -15.41 -27.22 -7.77
C ALA A 17 -16.45 -28.16 -8.41
N GLY A 18 -17.55 -28.44 -7.71
CA GLY A 18 -18.67 -29.23 -8.22
C GLY A 18 -19.32 -28.61 -9.47
N ARG A 19 -19.58 -27.29 -9.44
CA ARG A 19 -20.13 -26.55 -10.60
C ARG A 19 -19.19 -26.59 -11.80
N VAL A 20 -17.89 -26.43 -11.58
CA VAL A 20 -16.87 -26.52 -12.64
C VAL A 20 -16.85 -27.93 -13.24
N ARG A 21 -16.80 -28.98 -12.41
CA ARG A 21 -16.82 -30.38 -12.86
C ARG A 21 -18.10 -30.72 -13.63
N LEU A 22 -19.26 -30.17 -13.24
CA LEU A 22 -20.51 -30.34 -13.96
C LEU A 22 -20.41 -29.78 -15.39
N MET A 23 -19.87 -28.56 -15.56
CA MET A 23 -19.69 -27.98 -16.88
C MET A 23 -18.66 -28.75 -17.72
N ILE A 24 -17.59 -29.26 -17.11
CA ILE A 24 -16.65 -30.16 -17.80
C ILE A 24 -17.37 -31.42 -18.29
N GLY A 25 -18.23 -32.01 -17.46
CA GLY A 25 -19.07 -33.16 -17.82
C GLY A 25 -20.05 -32.88 -18.98
N GLN A 26 -20.37 -31.60 -19.24
CA GLN A 26 -21.18 -31.16 -20.38
C GLN A 26 -20.35 -30.91 -21.66
N GLY A 27 -19.04 -31.18 -21.64
CA GLY A 27 -18.16 -31.06 -22.80
C GLY A 27 -17.43 -29.73 -22.94
N PHE A 28 -17.47 -28.85 -21.91
CA PHE A 28 -16.64 -27.64 -21.88
C PHE A 28 -15.20 -27.96 -21.48
N THR A 29 -14.24 -27.18 -21.98
CA THR A 29 -12.85 -27.26 -21.52
C THR A 29 -12.73 -26.74 -20.09
N ALA A 30 -11.69 -27.16 -19.37
CA ALA A 30 -11.51 -26.82 -17.95
C ALA A 30 -11.41 -25.29 -17.74
N GLU A 31 -10.72 -24.58 -18.64
CA GLU A 31 -10.54 -23.13 -18.61
C GLU A 31 -11.90 -22.43 -18.76
N ARG A 32 -12.68 -22.85 -19.75
CA ARG A 32 -13.97 -22.21 -20.07
C ARG A 32 -15.05 -22.52 -19.03
N ALA A 33 -15.04 -23.74 -18.48
CA ALA A 33 -15.89 -24.12 -17.37
C ALA A 33 -15.58 -23.28 -16.12
N PHE A 34 -14.28 -23.14 -15.79
CA PHE A 34 -13.85 -22.35 -14.65
C PHE A 34 -14.15 -20.85 -14.83
N ASP A 35 -13.84 -20.27 -16.00
CA ASP A 35 -14.12 -18.87 -16.31
C ASP A 35 -15.60 -18.53 -16.13
N THR A 36 -16.48 -19.35 -16.71
CA THR A 36 -17.93 -19.13 -16.63
C THR A 36 -18.42 -19.13 -15.17
N VAL A 37 -18.02 -20.13 -14.37
CA VAL A 37 -18.41 -20.23 -12.96
C VAL A 37 -17.88 -19.06 -12.13
N MET A 38 -16.65 -18.61 -12.40
CA MET A 38 -16.03 -17.50 -11.68
C MET A 38 -16.65 -16.15 -12.05
N VAL A 39 -16.99 -15.91 -13.33
CA VAL A 39 -17.70 -14.70 -13.77
C VAL A 39 -19.06 -14.60 -13.07
N GLU A 40 -19.86 -15.66 -13.09
CA GLU A 40 -21.16 -15.68 -12.40
C GLU A 40 -21.03 -15.42 -10.90
N SER A 41 -20.03 -16.05 -10.26
CA SER A 41 -19.80 -15.90 -8.82
C SER A 41 -19.36 -14.47 -8.47
N ARG A 42 -18.49 -13.86 -9.28
CA ARG A 42 -18.10 -12.45 -9.13
C ARG A 42 -19.29 -11.51 -9.28
N GLU A 43 -20.14 -11.72 -10.28
CA GLU A 43 -21.34 -10.89 -10.47
C GLU A 43 -22.34 -11.03 -9.32
N HIS A 44 -22.49 -12.24 -8.78
CA HIS A 44 -23.35 -12.48 -7.61
C HIS A 44 -22.82 -11.72 -6.38
N PHE A 45 -21.51 -11.79 -6.13
CA PHE A 45 -20.87 -11.08 -5.02
C PHE A 45 -20.94 -9.56 -5.19
N ALA A 46 -20.73 -9.06 -6.41
CA ALA A 46 -20.80 -7.64 -6.72
C ALA A 46 -22.21 -7.06 -6.52
N ARG A 47 -23.26 -7.84 -6.80
CA ARG A 47 -24.68 -7.46 -6.61
C ARG A 47 -25.19 -7.71 -5.20
N SER A 48 -24.40 -8.34 -4.32
CA SER A 48 -24.83 -8.67 -2.96
C SER A 48 -25.12 -7.40 -2.14
N ALA A 49 -26.18 -7.44 -1.33
CA ALA A 49 -26.49 -6.36 -0.39
C ALA A 49 -25.45 -6.25 0.74
N ASN A 50 -24.71 -7.33 1.03
CA ASN A 50 -23.68 -7.36 2.06
C ASN A 50 -22.38 -6.69 1.57
N ALA A 51 -21.94 -5.64 2.27
CA ALA A 51 -20.72 -4.92 1.94
C ALA A 51 -19.47 -5.81 1.98
N MET A 52 -19.39 -6.75 2.94
CA MET A 52 -18.27 -7.68 3.06
C MET A 52 -18.17 -8.61 1.84
N MET A 53 -19.31 -8.99 1.25
CA MET A 53 -19.33 -9.84 0.05
C MET A 53 -18.88 -9.05 -1.19
N ARG A 54 -19.28 -7.78 -1.32
CA ARG A 54 -18.83 -6.93 -2.42
C ARG A 54 -17.33 -6.65 -2.36
N GLU A 55 -16.76 -6.52 -1.16
CA GLU A 55 -15.32 -6.31 -0.97
C GLU A 55 -14.49 -7.54 -1.38
N ARG A 56 -15.06 -8.77 -1.32
CA ARG A 56 -14.41 -10.02 -1.74
C ARG A 56 -14.34 -10.23 -3.26
N VAL A 57 -14.93 -9.34 -4.06
CA VAL A 57 -14.87 -9.44 -5.53
C VAL A 57 -13.43 -9.33 -6.04
N GLY A 58 -12.58 -8.56 -5.35
CA GLY A 58 -11.15 -8.47 -5.64
C GLY A 58 -10.45 -9.81 -5.48
N ASP A 59 -10.66 -10.48 -4.34
CA ASP A 59 -10.05 -11.79 -4.04
C ASP A 59 -10.50 -12.87 -5.04
N LEU A 60 -11.78 -12.87 -5.39
CA LEU A 60 -12.33 -13.76 -6.43
C LEU A 60 -11.70 -13.48 -7.81
N THR A 61 -11.41 -12.22 -8.11
CA THR A 61 -10.74 -11.83 -9.36
C THR A 61 -9.30 -12.31 -9.38
N ASP A 62 -8.58 -12.19 -8.27
CA ASP A 62 -7.20 -12.67 -8.15
C ASP A 62 -7.12 -14.20 -8.31
N VAL A 63 -7.98 -14.97 -7.61
CA VAL A 63 -8.05 -16.44 -7.76
C VAL A 63 -8.44 -16.82 -9.18
N HIS A 64 -9.40 -16.11 -9.77
CA HIS A 64 -9.85 -16.36 -11.13
C HIS A 64 -8.68 -16.25 -12.13
N ILE A 65 -7.95 -15.13 -12.09
CA ILE A 65 -6.80 -14.91 -12.98
C ILE A 65 -5.73 -15.99 -12.75
N ARG A 66 -5.37 -16.26 -11.50
CA ARG A 66 -4.28 -17.19 -11.17
C ARG A 66 -4.57 -18.62 -11.62
N VAL A 67 -5.77 -19.13 -11.35
CA VAL A 67 -6.15 -20.48 -11.77
C VAL A 67 -6.27 -20.59 -13.29
N LEU A 68 -6.83 -19.57 -13.97
CA LEU A 68 -6.87 -19.55 -15.43
C LEU A 68 -5.47 -19.55 -16.05
N SER A 69 -4.53 -18.77 -15.51
CA SER A 69 -3.15 -18.78 -15.98
C SER A 69 -2.52 -20.16 -15.88
N VAL A 70 -2.73 -20.87 -14.77
CA VAL A 70 -2.26 -22.26 -14.59
C VAL A 70 -2.90 -23.20 -15.60
N LEU A 71 -4.23 -23.12 -15.80
CA LEU A 71 -4.93 -24.00 -16.74
C LEU A 71 -4.53 -23.75 -18.20
N LEU A 72 -4.29 -22.50 -18.57
CA LEU A 72 -3.83 -22.10 -19.90
C LEU A 72 -2.33 -22.33 -20.13
N GLY A 73 -1.59 -22.77 -19.11
CA GLY A 73 -0.13 -22.94 -19.18
C GLY A 73 0.61 -21.62 -19.40
N LEU A 74 0.01 -20.49 -19.00
CA LEU A 74 0.66 -19.19 -19.06
C LEU A 74 1.75 -19.11 -17.98
N PRO A 75 2.90 -18.46 -18.27
CA PRO A 75 3.93 -18.26 -17.28
C PRO A 75 3.37 -17.54 -16.04
N ASP A 76 3.62 -18.12 -14.86
CA ASP A 76 3.28 -17.50 -13.59
C ASP A 76 4.24 -16.31 -13.39
N TYR A 77 3.82 -15.11 -13.79
CA TYR A 77 4.57 -13.90 -13.49
C TYR A 77 4.29 -13.50 -12.04
N ASP A 78 4.68 -14.35 -11.08
CA ASP A 78 4.75 -13.91 -9.69
C ASP A 78 5.83 -12.82 -9.65
N PRO A 79 5.54 -11.58 -9.19
CA PRO A 79 6.53 -10.49 -9.13
C PRO A 79 7.78 -10.80 -8.28
N VAL A 80 7.81 -11.97 -7.65
CA VAL A 80 8.72 -12.43 -6.61
C VAL A 80 9.94 -13.18 -7.16
N ASP A 81 9.92 -13.66 -8.40
CA ASP A 81 11.02 -14.46 -8.97
C ASP A 81 12.19 -13.62 -9.54
N LEU A 82 12.25 -12.33 -9.18
CA LEU A 82 13.37 -11.47 -9.53
C LEU A 82 14.51 -11.64 -8.51
N PRO A 83 15.77 -11.81 -8.98
CA PRO A 83 16.90 -11.82 -8.07
C PRO A 83 17.02 -10.48 -7.35
N LYS A 84 17.39 -10.51 -6.07
CA LYS A 84 17.67 -9.31 -5.28
C LYS A 84 18.68 -8.43 -6.01
N GLY A 85 18.37 -7.14 -6.14
CA GLY A 85 19.19 -6.18 -6.88
C GLY A 85 18.91 -6.11 -8.38
N ALA A 86 17.87 -6.78 -8.89
CA ALA A 86 17.49 -6.72 -10.31
C ALA A 86 17.17 -5.29 -10.79
N ASN A 87 16.79 -4.36 -9.89
CA ASN A 87 16.36 -3.00 -10.21
C ASN A 87 15.31 -2.98 -11.33
N ALA A 88 14.36 -3.90 -11.28
CA ALA A 88 13.33 -4.06 -12.28
C ALA A 88 12.26 -2.96 -12.17
N ILE A 89 11.64 -2.63 -13.30
CA ILE A 89 10.47 -1.75 -13.35
C ILE A 89 9.26 -2.65 -13.57
N LEU A 90 8.35 -2.69 -12.60
CA LEU A 90 7.13 -3.50 -12.70
C LEU A 90 6.12 -2.78 -13.58
N ILE A 91 5.73 -3.39 -14.69
CA ILE A 91 4.70 -2.88 -15.61
C ILE A 91 3.52 -3.84 -15.55
N THR A 92 2.33 -3.33 -15.22
CA THR A 92 1.11 -4.14 -15.11
C THR A 92 -0.13 -3.35 -15.52
N HIS A 93 -1.22 -4.04 -15.85
CA HIS A 93 -2.47 -3.34 -16.17
C HIS A 93 -3.02 -2.64 -14.92
N ASP A 94 -3.04 -3.35 -13.80
CA ASP A 94 -3.40 -2.82 -12.49
C ASP A 94 -2.60 -3.56 -11.40
N LEU A 95 -2.50 -2.97 -10.21
CA LEU A 95 -1.83 -3.57 -9.06
C LEU A 95 -2.89 -3.93 -8.02
N THR A 96 -3.17 -5.22 -7.91
CA THR A 96 -4.08 -5.72 -6.87
C THR A 96 -3.40 -5.69 -5.50
N PRO A 97 -4.17 -5.63 -4.40
CA PRO A 97 -3.59 -5.62 -3.06
C PRO A 97 -2.68 -6.82 -2.78
N SER A 98 -3.02 -7.99 -3.34
CA SER A 98 -2.22 -9.22 -3.25
C SER A 98 -0.84 -9.04 -3.90
N LEU A 99 -0.80 -8.55 -5.15
CA LEU A 99 0.44 -8.26 -5.87
C LEU A 99 1.28 -7.22 -5.14
N THR A 100 0.65 -6.23 -4.52
CA THR A 100 1.38 -5.17 -3.78
C THR A 100 2.11 -5.71 -2.56
N LEU A 101 1.55 -6.72 -1.88
CA LEU A 101 2.17 -7.34 -0.71
C LEU A 101 3.34 -8.27 -1.07
N GLN A 102 3.38 -8.73 -2.31
CA GLN A 102 4.45 -9.57 -2.84
C GLN A 102 5.63 -8.76 -3.39
N LEU A 103 5.54 -7.42 -3.46
CA LEU A 103 6.62 -6.58 -3.97
C LEU A 103 7.81 -6.57 -3.00
N ASP A 104 8.95 -7.09 -3.47
CA ASP A 104 10.23 -6.91 -2.80
C ASP A 104 10.89 -5.60 -3.25
N ARG A 105 11.16 -4.71 -2.29
CA ARG A 105 11.83 -3.42 -2.52
C ARG A 105 13.28 -3.58 -2.96
N GLU A 106 13.91 -4.73 -2.69
CA GLU A 106 15.27 -5.01 -3.15
C GLU A 106 15.30 -5.40 -4.64
N CYS A 107 14.16 -5.80 -5.21
CA CYS A 107 14.07 -6.22 -6.60
C CYS A 107 13.47 -5.13 -7.50
N ILE A 108 12.51 -4.36 -7.00
CA ILE A 108 11.72 -3.41 -7.79
C ILE A 108 12.16 -1.98 -7.54
N ALA A 109 12.61 -1.31 -8.62
CA ALA A 109 13.04 0.07 -8.60
C ALA A 109 11.92 1.08 -8.89
N ALA A 110 10.89 0.70 -9.65
CA ALA A 110 9.75 1.57 -9.98
C ALA A 110 8.52 0.78 -10.45
N ILE A 111 7.37 1.45 -10.51
CA ILE A 111 6.08 0.85 -10.88
C ILE A 111 5.40 1.65 -12.00
N ALA A 112 4.91 0.98 -13.04
CA ALA A 112 4.11 1.56 -14.10
C ALA A 112 2.79 0.80 -14.27
N THR A 113 1.67 1.50 -14.37
CA THR A 113 0.35 0.87 -14.60
C THR A 113 -0.47 1.49 -15.73
N ASP A 114 -1.19 0.65 -16.46
CA ASP A 114 -2.11 1.11 -17.53
C ASP A 114 -3.36 1.76 -16.96
N ALA A 115 -3.90 1.17 -15.90
CA ALA A 115 -5.05 1.67 -15.17
C ALA A 115 -4.61 2.56 -14.00
N GLY A 116 -5.56 3.36 -13.52
CA GLY A 116 -5.41 4.15 -12.31
C GLY A 116 -5.28 5.65 -12.56
N THR A 117 -5.19 6.38 -11.46
CA THR A 117 -5.07 7.83 -11.43
C THR A 117 -4.06 8.19 -10.34
N ARG A 118 -3.60 9.44 -10.30
CA ARG A 118 -2.69 9.92 -9.24
C ARG A 118 -3.19 9.67 -7.81
N THR A 119 -4.49 9.43 -7.63
CA THR A 119 -5.14 9.11 -6.35
C THR A 119 -5.52 7.63 -6.21
N SER A 120 -5.06 6.76 -7.10
CA SER A 120 -5.30 5.32 -7.00
C SER A 120 -4.53 4.72 -5.82
N HIS A 121 -5.00 3.57 -5.35
CA HIS A 121 -4.33 2.83 -4.28
C HIS A 121 -2.88 2.53 -4.64
N VAL A 122 -2.60 2.20 -5.89
CA VAL A 122 -1.24 1.96 -6.43
C VAL A 122 -0.35 3.19 -6.28
N ALA A 123 -0.83 4.38 -6.69
CA ALA A 123 -0.05 5.61 -6.64
C ALA A 123 0.25 6.06 -5.20
N ILE A 124 -0.67 5.79 -4.27
CA ILE A 124 -0.47 6.06 -2.85
C ILE A 124 0.56 5.08 -2.29
N LEU A 125 0.40 3.78 -2.55
CA LEU A 125 1.31 2.74 -2.04
C LEU A 125 2.73 2.95 -2.56
N ALA A 126 2.93 3.18 -3.86
CA ALA A 126 4.25 3.45 -4.42
C ALA A 126 4.95 4.63 -3.73
N ARG A 127 4.20 5.70 -3.44
CA ARG A 127 4.71 6.86 -2.70
C ARG A 127 5.16 6.49 -1.28
N SER A 128 4.35 5.71 -0.55
CA SER A 128 4.68 5.23 0.79
C SER A 128 5.88 4.26 0.78
N LEU A 129 6.05 3.50 -0.30
CA LEU A 129 7.23 2.64 -0.52
C LEU A 129 8.47 3.44 -0.94
N GLY A 130 8.34 4.73 -1.27
CA GLY A 130 9.41 5.57 -1.80
C GLY A 130 9.80 5.24 -3.24
N LEU A 131 8.94 4.51 -3.97
CA LEU A 131 9.17 4.07 -5.33
C LEU A 131 8.59 5.10 -6.33
N PRO A 132 9.36 5.50 -7.36
CA PRO A 132 8.80 6.20 -8.51
C PRO A 132 7.66 5.41 -9.13
N ALA A 133 6.55 6.08 -9.45
CA ALA A 133 5.44 5.43 -10.13
C ALA A 133 4.74 6.33 -11.16
N VAL A 134 4.35 5.71 -12.27
CA VAL A 134 3.52 6.32 -13.32
C VAL A 134 2.27 5.44 -13.49
N VAL A 135 1.10 6.06 -13.48
CA VAL A 135 -0.18 5.33 -13.55
C VAL A 135 -1.05 5.94 -14.63
N GLY A 136 -1.91 5.13 -15.26
CA GLY A 136 -2.79 5.61 -16.32
C GLY A 136 -2.12 5.64 -17.70
N LEU A 137 -1.17 4.72 -17.97
CA LEU A 137 -0.46 4.64 -19.25
C LEU A 137 -1.29 4.07 -20.40
N LEU A 138 -2.47 3.51 -20.11
CA LEU A 138 -3.43 2.90 -21.03
C LEU A 138 -2.96 1.63 -21.74
N ASP A 139 -1.77 1.62 -22.35
CA ASP A 139 -1.34 0.57 -23.27
C ASP A 139 0.11 0.06 -23.04
N ALA A 140 0.75 0.40 -21.93
CA ALA A 140 2.12 0.02 -21.64
C ALA A 140 2.32 -1.50 -21.57
N THR A 141 1.37 -2.26 -21.00
CA THR A 141 1.47 -3.73 -20.96
C THR A 141 1.42 -4.38 -22.33
N THR A 142 0.79 -3.74 -23.30
CA THR A 142 0.67 -4.28 -24.67
C THR A 142 1.86 -3.91 -25.57
N ARG A 143 2.65 -2.91 -25.16
CA ARG A 143 3.73 -2.32 -25.99
C ARG A 143 5.13 -2.66 -25.51
N ILE A 144 5.25 -3.17 -24.29
CA ILE A 144 6.52 -3.41 -23.60
C ILE A 144 6.60 -4.88 -23.28
N GLU A 145 7.71 -5.50 -23.67
CA GLU A 145 7.97 -6.90 -23.40
C GLU A 145 8.94 -7.06 -22.23
N THR A 146 8.85 -8.20 -21.54
CA THR A 146 9.77 -8.54 -20.46
C THR A 146 11.21 -8.56 -20.99
N GLY A 147 12.10 -7.80 -20.34
CA GLY A 147 13.50 -7.64 -20.74
C GLY A 147 13.79 -6.37 -21.53
N ASP A 148 12.78 -5.62 -21.96
CA ASP A 148 12.98 -4.31 -22.56
C ASP A 148 13.62 -3.33 -21.56
N ARG A 149 14.56 -2.53 -22.06
CA ARG A 149 15.09 -1.39 -21.30
C ARG A 149 14.08 -0.27 -21.32
N VAL A 150 13.76 0.27 -20.15
CA VAL A 150 12.83 1.39 -20.01
C VAL A 150 13.38 2.43 -19.04
N ILE A 151 13.04 3.69 -19.29
CA ILE A 151 13.31 4.80 -18.37
C ILE A 151 11.95 5.32 -17.90
N LEU A 152 11.74 5.27 -16.58
CA LEU A 152 10.55 5.81 -15.95
C LEU A 152 10.88 7.14 -15.28
N ASP A 153 10.17 8.20 -15.65
CA ASP A 153 10.27 9.52 -15.03
C ASP A 153 8.97 9.80 -14.25
N GLY A 154 9.02 9.60 -12.94
CA GLY A 154 7.89 9.82 -12.05
C GLY A 154 7.52 11.30 -11.87
N THR A 155 8.42 12.22 -12.24
CA THR A 155 8.17 13.67 -12.16
C THR A 155 7.43 14.16 -13.40
N ALA A 156 7.87 13.73 -14.58
CA ALA A 156 7.23 14.05 -15.85
C ALA A 156 5.99 13.16 -16.13
N GLY A 157 5.87 12.02 -15.44
CA GLY A 157 4.81 11.05 -15.69
C GLY A 157 4.99 10.28 -17.00
N THR A 158 6.23 10.06 -17.43
CA THR A 158 6.55 9.47 -18.74
C THR A 158 7.30 8.15 -18.60
N LEU A 159 7.01 7.21 -19.49
CA LEU A 159 7.73 5.95 -19.64
C LEU A 159 8.35 5.89 -21.04
N LEU A 160 9.67 5.90 -21.12
CA LEU A 160 10.41 5.79 -22.38
C LEU A 160 10.84 4.34 -22.58
N VAL A 161 10.46 3.76 -23.72
CA VAL A 161 10.66 2.34 -24.04
C VAL A 161 11.79 2.21 -25.05
N ARG A 162 12.70 1.24 -24.81
CA ARG A 162 13.88 0.98 -25.64
C ARG A 162 14.68 2.26 -25.93
N PRO A 163 15.15 2.96 -24.89
CA PRO A 163 15.87 4.22 -25.03
C PRO A 163 17.19 4.03 -25.75
N THR A 164 17.61 5.07 -26.46
CA THR A 164 18.95 5.18 -27.03
C THR A 164 20.01 5.30 -25.95
N THR A 165 21.27 5.04 -26.31
CA THR A 165 22.42 5.20 -25.40
C THR A 165 22.58 6.64 -24.91
N ALA A 166 22.22 7.62 -25.75
CA ALA A 166 22.23 9.04 -25.39
C ALA A 166 21.17 9.35 -24.31
N GLU A 167 19.94 8.85 -24.48
CA GLU A 167 18.84 9.02 -23.52
C GLU A 167 19.14 8.34 -22.18
N LEU A 168 19.73 7.14 -22.21
CA LEU A 168 20.22 6.45 -21.01
C LEU A 168 21.26 7.28 -20.26
N SER A 169 22.25 7.82 -20.98
CA SER A 169 23.31 8.64 -20.39
C SER A 169 22.75 9.93 -19.76
N GLN A 170 21.76 10.55 -20.41
CA GLN A 170 21.08 11.73 -19.89
C GLN A 170 20.23 11.40 -18.65
N ALA A 171 19.53 10.28 -18.64
CA ALA A 171 18.77 9.82 -17.48
C ALA A 171 19.68 9.51 -16.29
N ASP A 172 20.83 8.87 -16.52
CA ASP A 172 21.83 8.61 -15.48
C ASP A 172 22.42 9.91 -14.90
N ALA A 173 22.66 10.91 -15.75
CA ALA A 173 23.14 12.21 -15.31
C ALA A 173 22.09 12.93 -14.43
N ARG A 174 20.80 12.88 -14.83
CA ARG A 174 19.69 13.44 -14.04
C ARG A 174 19.55 12.73 -12.70
N SER A 175 19.56 11.40 -12.70
CA SER A 175 19.47 10.58 -11.47
C SER A 175 20.61 10.89 -10.50
N ARG A 176 21.85 11.05 -11.00
CA ARG A 176 23.00 11.45 -10.19
C ARG A 176 22.86 12.86 -9.63
N ALA A 177 22.39 13.81 -10.42
CA ALA A 177 22.15 15.18 -9.97
C ALA A 177 21.08 15.24 -8.86
N GLU A 178 19.98 14.50 -9.02
CA GLU A 178 18.93 14.38 -8.00
C GLU A 178 19.43 13.72 -6.72
N ALA A 179 20.27 12.68 -6.84
CA ALA A 179 20.88 12.03 -5.69
C ALA A 179 21.82 12.98 -4.92
N LEU A 180 22.63 13.76 -5.65
CA LEU A 180 23.48 14.80 -5.07
C LEU A 180 22.65 15.88 -4.36
N GLN A 181 21.58 16.36 -4.99
CA GLN A 181 20.68 17.34 -4.39
C GLN A 181 20.02 16.79 -3.13
N ARG A 182 19.53 15.53 -3.16
CA ARG A 182 18.99 14.86 -1.98
C ARG A 182 20.03 14.75 -0.86
N ALA A 183 21.26 14.42 -1.18
CA ALA A 183 22.35 14.35 -0.21
C ALA A 183 22.70 15.73 0.39
N GLN A 184 22.59 16.81 -0.39
CA GLN A 184 22.77 18.18 0.10
C GLN A 184 21.62 18.59 1.04
N LEU A 185 20.37 18.30 0.66
CA LEU A 185 19.19 18.57 1.48
C LEU A 185 19.22 17.79 2.81
N ALA A 186 19.71 16.56 2.80
CA ALA A 186 19.88 15.76 4.01
C ALA A 186 20.82 16.42 5.05
N LYS A 187 21.81 17.20 4.60
CA LYS A 187 22.73 17.92 5.52
C LYS A 187 22.03 19.05 6.27
N VAL A 188 20.99 19.64 5.69
CA VAL A 188 20.23 20.74 6.30
C VAL A 188 18.94 20.27 6.97
N ALA A 189 18.67 18.96 6.99
CA ALA A 189 17.49 18.38 7.63
C ALA A 189 17.38 18.77 9.11
N GLY A 190 18.50 18.87 9.83
CA GLY A 190 18.52 19.29 11.24
C GLY A 190 18.50 20.80 11.49
N ALA A 191 18.44 21.64 10.44
CA ALA A 191 18.44 23.09 10.60
C ALA A 191 17.08 23.59 11.11
N GLU A 192 17.08 24.67 11.90
CA GLU A 192 15.84 25.27 12.34
C GLU A 192 15.08 25.88 11.15
N ALA A 193 13.78 25.60 11.06
CA ALA A 193 12.90 26.14 10.03
C ALA A 193 12.52 27.59 10.34
N ILE A 194 13.39 28.54 10.01
CA ILE A 194 13.18 29.97 10.21
C ILE A 194 13.21 30.67 8.86
N THR A 195 12.20 31.51 8.57
CA THR A 195 12.15 32.32 7.35
C THR A 195 13.19 33.45 7.38
N ALA A 196 13.46 34.07 6.22
CA ALA A 196 14.46 35.16 6.14
C ALA A 196 14.13 36.38 7.02
N ASP A 197 12.85 36.58 7.36
CA ASP A 197 12.33 37.62 8.25
C ASP A 197 12.18 37.16 9.72
N GLY A 198 12.67 35.97 10.07
CA GLY A 198 12.79 35.51 11.46
C GLY A 198 11.58 34.76 12.02
N VAL A 199 10.60 34.39 11.19
CA VAL A 199 9.42 33.63 11.63
C VAL A 199 9.77 32.13 11.70
N ARG A 200 9.61 31.55 12.89
CA ARG A 200 9.78 30.09 13.09
C ARG A 200 8.56 29.34 12.57
N LEU A 201 8.79 28.37 11.71
CA LEU A 201 7.80 27.44 11.19
C LEU A 201 7.93 26.09 11.89
N THR A 202 6.81 25.36 12.00
CA THR A 202 6.82 23.96 12.46
C THR A 202 6.62 23.06 11.26
N LEU A 203 7.64 22.27 10.92
CA LEU A 203 7.61 21.33 9.81
C LEU A 203 7.20 19.96 10.32
N ARG A 204 6.02 19.48 9.92
CA ARG A 204 5.52 18.16 10.33
C ARG A 204 5.36 17.23 9.14
N ALA A 205 5.70 15.96 9.33
CA ALA A 205 5.60 14.95 8.29
C ALA A 205 4.16 14.45 8.13
N ASN A 206 3.79 14.15 6.88
CA ASN A 206 2.62 13.33 6.58
C ASN A 206 3.11 11.89 6.42
N VAL A 207 2.55 10.98 7.20
CA VAL A 207 3.00 9.59 7.31
C VAL A 207 1.87 8.66 6.88
N ASP A 208 2.15 7.74 5.97
CA ASP A 208 1.20 6.75 5.47
C ASP A 208 1.40 5.37 6.14
N LEU A 209 2.62 5.08 6.60
CA LEU A 209 3.02 3.82 7.24
C LEU A 209 3.71 4.07 8.59
N PRO A 210 3.49 3.25 9.63
CA PRO A 210 4.19 3.41 10.91
C PRO A 210 5.72 3.41 10.82
N ASP A 211 6.28 2.72 9.81
CA ASP A 211 7.71 2.60 9.61
C ASP A 211 8.34 3.88 9.03
N GLU A 212 7.56 4.74 8.37
CA GLU A 212 8.03 6.02 7.83
C GLU A 212 8.37 7.04 8.93
N VAL A 213 7.94 6.78 10.17
CA VAL A 213 8.22 7.69 11.29
C VAL A 213 9.71 7.82 11.56
N GLY A 214 10.48 6.74 11.38
CA GLY A 214 11.94 6.79 11.47
C GLY A 214 12.53 7.72 10.41
N THR A 215 12.09 7.58 9.15
CA THR A 215 12.51 8.42 8.04
C THR A 215 12.08 9.88 8.21
N ALA A 216 10.88 10.13 8.74
CA ALA A 216 10.41 11.47 9.03
C ALA A 216 11.27 12.17 10.09
N ALA A 217 11.67 11.45 11.14
CA ALA A 217 12.56 11.96 12.17
C ALA A 217 13.95 12.29 11.62
N THR A 218 14.55 11.42 10.80
CA THR A 218 15.85 11.70 10.16
C THR A 218 15.79 12.80 9.10
N SER A 219 14.61 13.08 8.56
CA SER A 219 14.36 14.16 7.60
C SER A 219 14.11 15.52 8.25
N GLY A 220 14.20 15.64 9.58
CA GLY A 220 14.08 16.92 10.28
C GLY A 220 12.67 17.35 10.65
N ALA A 221 11.70 16.43 10.65
CA ALA A 221 10.33 16.77 11.03
C ALA A 221 10.21 17.01 12.54
N ASP A 222 9.56 18.12 12.92
CA ASP A 222 9.18 18.49 14.29
C ASP A 222 8.05 17.62 14.87
N GLY A 223 7.56 16.64 14.09
CA GLY A 223 6.48 15.75 14.47
C GLY A 223 5.71 15.17 13.28
N VAL A 224 4.72 14.33 13.57
CA VAL A 224 3.75 13.86 12.58
C VAL A 224 2.55 14.80 12.57
N GLY A 225 2.28 15.40 11.41
CA GLY A 225 1.18 16.36 11.20
C GLY A 225 -0.07 15.67 10.71
N LEU A 226 0.09 14.64 9.86
CA LEU A 226 -0.99 13.81 9.34
C LEU A 226 -0.53 12.36 9.33
N MET A 227 -1.37 11.46 9.83
CA MET A 227 -1.18 10.02 9.65
C MET A 227 -2.34 9.46 8.85
N ARG A 228 -2.07 8.95 7.65
CA ARG A 228 -3.08 8.24 6.86
C ARG A 228 -3.28 6.87 7.46
N THR A 229 -4.53 6.51 7.71
CA THR A 229 -4.91 5.23 8.33
C THR A 229 -5.46 4.24 7.30
N GLU A 230 -5.55 4.68 6.05
CA GLU A 230 -6.04 3.93 4.91
C GLU A 230 -5.21 2.65 4.70
N PHE A 231 -3.89 2.68 4.93
CA PHE A 231 -3.04 1.49 4.86
C PHE A 231 -3.47 0.38 5.83
N LEU A 232 -4.00 0.72 7.01
CA LEU A 232 -4.48 -0.29 7.97
C LEU A 232 -5.71 -1.06 7.45
N VAL A 233 -6.35 -0.56 6.39
CA VAL A 233 -7.51 -1.17 5.75
C VAL A 233 -7.13 -1.78 4.39
N VAL A 234 -6.15 -1.20 3.69
CA VAL A 234 -5.71 -1.67 2.38
C VAL A 234 -5.16 -3.09 2.46
N GLY A 235 -5.70 -3.96 1.62
CA GLY A 235 -5.34 -5.37 1.54
C GLY A 235 -5.90 -6.25 2.65
N ARG A 236 -6.63 -5.74 3.65
CA ARG A 236 -7.20 -6.58 4.71
C ARG A 236 -8.62 -7.05 4.40
N ALA A 237 -8.88 -8.34 4.61
CA ALA A 237 -10.20 -8.94 4.48
C ALA A 237 -11.22 -8.49 5.56
N SER A 238 -10.75 -7.81 6.60
CA SER A 238 -11.60 -7.24 7.65
C SER A 238 -11.04 -5.93 8.19
N MET A 239 -11.95 -5.07 8.68
CA MET A 239 -11.57 -3.80 9.30
C MET A 239 -10.66 -4.03 10.52
N PRO A 240 -9.54 -3.28 10.63
CA PRO A 240 -8.60 -3.42 11.73
C PRO A 240 -9.30 -3.14 13.07
N THR A 241 -8.95 -3.93 14.07
CA THR A 241 -9.47 -3.81 15.44
C THR A 241 -9.01 -2.51 16.09
N GLU A 242 -9.68 -2.10 17.18
CA GLU A 242 -9.30 -0.89 17.92
C GLU A 242 -7.86 -0.99 18.44
N ASP A 243 -7.45 -2.16 18.93
CA ASP A 243 -6.11 -2.39 19.49
C ASP A 243 -5.00 -2.37 18.42
N GLU A 244 -5.27 -2.86 17.21
CA GLU A 244 -4.33 -2.73 16.08
C GLU A 244 -4.18 -1.27 15.65
N GLN A 245 -5.30 -0.54 15.54
CA GLN A 245 -5.27 0.88 15.23
C GLN A 245 -4.61 1.71 16.34
N TYR A 246 -4.73 1.28 17.59
CA TYR A 246 -4.06 1.91 18.74
C TYR A 246 -2.55 1.67 18.68
N THR A 247 -2.12 0.42 18.53
CA THR A 247 -0.69 0.03 18.48
C THR A 247 0.05 0.74 17.36
N SER A 248 -0.53 0.76 16.15
CA SER A 248 0.03 1.48 15.00
C SER A 248 0.21 2.98 15.27
N ARG A 249 -0.75 3.63 15.94
CA ARG A 249 -0.66 5.05 16.30
C ARG A 249 0.38 5.31 17.38
N ILE A 250 0.47 4.47 18.40
CA ILE A 250 1.48 4.60 19.46
C ILE A 250 2.88 4.47 18.87
N HIS A 251 3.11 3.47 18.01
CA HIS A 251 4.38 3.29 17.32
C HIS A 251 4.78 4.57 16.55
N SER A 252 3.83 5.13 15.81
CA SER A 252 4.06 6.33 15.01
C SER A 252 4.26 7.60 15.85
N LEU A 253 3.70 7.63 17.05
CA LEU A 253 3.78 8.75 17.97
C LEU A 253 5.04 8.74 18.84
N ALA A 254 5.70 7.60 18.97
CA ALA A 254 6.89 7.40 19.79
C ALA A 254 8.21 7.77 19.08
N GLY A 255 8.23 7.76 17.74
CA GLY A 255 9.45 7.98 16.96
C GLY A 255 9.84 9.44 16.68
N VAL A 256 9.10 10.44 17.16
CA VAL A 256 9.41 11.87 16.89
C VAL A 256 9.32 12.72 18.16
N PRO A 257 10.29 13.62 18.44
CA PRO A 257 10.22 14.52 19.59
C PRO A 257 8.97 15.40 19.51
N SER A 258 8.19 15.46 20.61
CA SER A 258 7.09 16.43 20.79
C SER A 258 5.95 16.46 19.73
N ALA A 259 5.49 15.32 19.21
CA ALA A 259 4.32 15.33 18.32
C ALA A 259 2.97 15.37 19.08
N CYS A 260 2.33 16.54 19.19
CA CYS A 260 0.87 16.62 19.26
C CYS A 260 0.32 16.45 17.84
N ALA A 261 0.01 15.21 17.44
CA ALA A 261 -0.57 14.93 16.13
C ALA A 261 -1.97 15.55 16.04
N SER A 262 -2.14 16.54 15.17
CA SER A 262 -3.45 17.05 14.78
C SER A 262 -4.02 16.13 13.70
N THR A 263 -4.86 15.17 14.08
CA THR A 263 -5.45 14.21 13.13
C THR A 263 -6.36 14.95 12.15
N SER A 264 -6.00 15.01 10.86
CA SER A 264 -6.97 15.44 9.84
C SER A 264 -8.02 14.34 9.66
N ARG A 265 -9.29 14.75 9.73
CA ARG A 265 -10.47 13.90 9.55
C ARG A 265 -10.69 13.67 8.05
N SER A 266 -9.81 12.93 7.36
CA SER A 266 -10.12 12.50 6.00
C SER A 266 -10.99 11.24 6.06
N SER A 267 -12.22 11.41 5.61
CA SER A 267 -13.23 10.37 5.46
C SER A 267 -12.80 9.32 4.44
N SER A 268 -12.86 8.04 4.82
CA SER A 268 -12.89 6.94 3.86
C SER A 268 -14.14 7.09 2.98
N LYS A 269 -14.01 7.71 1.81
CA LYS A 269 -15.15 7.99 0.91
C LYS A 269 -15.75 6.75 0.23
N ARG A 270 -15.29 5.52 0.51
CA ARG A 270 -15.72 4.34 -0.27
C ARG A 270 -16.59 3.30 0.45
N SER A 271 -16.77 3.35 1.77
CA SER A 271 -17.47 2.27 2.50
C SER A 271 -18.90 2.58 2.95
N CYS A 272 -19.40 3.80 2.75
CA CYS A 272 -20.80 4.14 3.05
C CYS A 272 -21.55 4.48 1.75
N GLY A 273 -22.21 3.49 1.16
CA GLY A 273 -23.08 3.66 -0.01
C GLY A 273 -24.34 4.51 0.23
N ARG A 274 -24.37 5.36 1.25
CA ARG A 274 -25.50 6.25 1.59
C ARG A 274 -25.13 7.72 1.78
N CYS A 275 -23.85 8.11 1.72
CA CYS A 275 -23.44 9.49 2.02
C CYS A 275 -22.86 10.19 0.79
N CYS A 276 -23.71 10.57 -0.16
CA CYS A 276 -23.37 11.54 -1.19
C CYS A 276 -23.61 12.97 -0.64
N GLY A 277 -22.54 13.71 -0.35
CA GLY A 277 -22.61 15.17 -0.11
C GLY A 277 -21.55 15.71 0.87
N PRO A 278 -20.98 16.91 0.62
CA PRO A 278 -19.91 17.51 1.45
C PRO A 278 -20.35 17.99 2.85
N GLN A 279 -21.60 17.72 3.27
CA GLN A 279 -22.13 18.15 4.58
C GLN A 279 -22.36 17.02 5.60
N CYS A 280 -22.02 15.76 5.29
CA CYS A 280 -22.30 14.62 6.18
C CYS A 280 -21.19 14.31 7.19
N MET A 281 -20.70 15.29 7.96
CA MET A 281 -19.77 15.01 9.08
C MET A 281 -20.48 14.64 10.38
N GLY A 282 -21.72 15.10 10.60
CA GLY A 282 -22.49 14.78 11.81
C GLY A 282 -23.17 13.41 11.77
N THR A 283 -23.61 12.97 10.60
CA THR A 283 -24.45 11.75 10.42
C THR A 283 -23.64 10.44 10.37
N CYS A 284 -22.33 10.49 10.07
CA CYS A 284 -21.48 9.29 10.06
C CYS A 284 -21.16 8.75 11.47
N ALA A 285 -21.21 9.61 12.50
CA ALA A 285 -20.85 9.22 13.87
C ALA A 285 -21.86 8.26 14.53
N SER A 286 -23.14 8.35 14.15
CA SER A 286 -24.20 7.50 14.67
C SER A 286 -24.43 6.22 13.86
N CYS A 287 -24.07 6.20 12.57
CA CYS A 287 -24.40 5.10 11.66
C CYS A 287 -23.27 4.09 11.39
N CYS A 288 -22.05 4.29 11.89
CA CYS A 288 -20.91 3.47 11.46
C CYS A 288 -20.02 2.97 12.63
N PRO A 289 -20.08 1.68 12.99
CA PRO A 289 -19.27 1.10 14.07
C PRO A 289 -17.76 1.28 13.89
N SER A 290 -17.27 1.31 12.65
CA SER A 290 -15.85 1.55 12.33
C SER A 290 -15.39 2.96 12.74
N TRP A 291 -16.27 3.95 12.60
CA TRP A 291 -16.03 5.33 13.01
C TRP A 291 -15.86 5.42 14.52
N SER A 292 -16.68 4.68 15.28
CA SER A 292 -16.60 4.60 16.75
C SER A 292 -15.31 3.95 17.26
N ARG A 293 -14.74 2.98 16.51
CA ARG A 293 -13.48 2.30 16.85
C ARG A 293 -12.27 3.19 16.55
N SER A 294 -12.29 3.88 15.42
CA SER A 294 -11.23 4.83 15.05
C SER A 294 -11.17 6.02 16.01
N THR A 295 -12.32 6.59 16.40
CA THR A 295 -12.36 7.69 17.37
C THR A 295 -11.93 7.27 18.79
N ARG A 296 -12.28 6.07 19.24
CA ARG A 296 -11.83 5.53 20.54
C ARG A 296 -10.32 5.31 20.58
N SER A 297 -9.77 4.66 19.56
CA SER A 297 -8.32 4.44 19.46
C SER A 297 -7.52 5.74 19.37
N VAL A 298 -8.04 6.79 18.69
CA VAL A 298 -7.44 8.14 18.72
C VAL A 298 -7.42 8.72 20.13
N ARG A 299 -8.57 8.70 20.85
CA ARG A 299 -8.63 9.22 22.22
C ARG A 299 -7.69 8.47 23.16
N ARG A 300 -7.63 7.14 23.03
CA ARG A 300 -6.76 6.28 23.84
C ARG A 300 -5.28 6.59 23.57
N ALA A 301 -4.90 6.79 22.31
CA ALA A 301 -3.54 7.16 21.93
C ALA A 301 -3.15 8.57 22.46
N SER A 302 -4.06 9.54 22.37
CA SER A 302 -3.84 10.90 22.91
C SER A 302 -3.67 10.92 24.43
N CYS A 303 -4.43 10.11 25.18
CA CYS A 303 -4.30 10.03 26.64
C CYS A 303 -2.98 9.41 27.12
N SER A 304 -2.36 8.55 26.31
CA SER A 304 -1.10 7.88 26.69
C SER A 304 0.12 8.83 26.73
N LYS A 305 0.12 9.92 25.95
CA LYS A 305 1.21 10.93 25.97
C LYS A 305 1.21 11.81 27.22
N ASN A 306 0.09 11.93 27.92
CA ASN A 306 -0.04 12.76 29.13
C ASN A 306 0.26 12.01 30.44
N ARG A 307 0.79 10.78 30.38
CA ARG A 307 1.32 10.07 31.55
C ARG A 307 2.75 9.60 31.28
N PRO A 308 3.69 9.77 32.22
CA PRO A 308 4.99 9.12 32.11
C PRO A 308 4.76 7.62 32.27
N VAL A 309 4.76 6.88 31.15
CA VAL A 309 4.67 5.42 31.19
C VAL A 309 6.08 4.87 31.37
N SER A 310 6.37 4.38 32.57
CA SER A 310 7.57 3.60 32.85
C SER A 310 7.41 2.22 32.21
N TRP A 311 8.32 1.86 31.31
CA TRP A 311 8.35 0.54 30.70
C TRP A 311 9.06 -0.43 31.65
N ARG A 312 8.32 -1.31 32.32
CA ARG A 312 8.89 -2.58 32.83
C ARG A 312 8.83 -3.60 31.70
N LEU A 313 9.96 -3.80 31.03
CA LEU A 313 10.16 -4.96 30.16
C LEU A 313 10.19 -6.21 31.06
N GLY A 314 9.21 -7.09 30.84
CA GLY A 314 9.18 -8.40 31.47
C GLY A 314 10.36 -9.24 31.01
N GLY A 315 11.21 -9.59 31.98
CA GLY A 315 11.87 -10.89 32.06
C GLY A 315 12.73 -11.34 30.89
N SER A 316 13.94 -10.79 30.78
CA SER A 316 15.17 -11.54 30.42
C SER A 316 16.38 -10.73 30.86
N ARG A 317 17.11 -11.22 31.87
CA ARG A 317 18.35 -10.61 32.37
C ARG A 317 19.50 -11.01 31.42
N ILE A 318 20.12 -10.04 30.78
CA ILE A 318 21.48 -10.18 30.26
C ILE A 318 22.34 -9.21 31.06
N VAL A 319 23.25 -9.75 31.85
CA VAL A 319 24.23 -9.01 32.64
C VAL A 319 25.48 -8.82 31.78
N PRO A 320 25.90 -7.60 31.44
CA PRO A 320 27.27 -7.37 31.00
C PRO A 320 28.15 -7.22 32.24
N THR A 321 28.98 -8.23 32.49
CA THR A 321 30.11 -8.13 33.42
C THR A 321 31.12 -7.11 32.89
N SER A 322 31.28 -6.01 33.62
CA SER A 322 32.46 -5.16 33.51
C SER A 322 33.69 -5.92 34.04
N ARG A 323 34.73 -6.05 33.22
CA ARG A 323 36.10 -6.07 33.73
C ARG A 323 36.95 -5.08 32.96
N SER A 324 37.45 -4.14 33.74
CA SER A 324 38.50 -3.18 33.50
C SER A 324 39.83 -3.84 33.10
N ALA A 325 40.41 -3.39 31.99
CA ALA A 325 41.77 -2.85 31.84
C ALA A 325 41.91 -2.35 30.39
#